data_AF-A0AAU6HI67-F1
#
_entry.id   AF-A0AAU6HI67-F1
#
_cell.length_a   1.000
_cell.length_b   1.000
_cell.length_c   1.000
_cell.angle_alpha   90.00
_cell.angle_beta   90.00
_cell.angle_gamma   90.00
#
_symmetry.space_group_name_H-M   'P 1'
#
loop_
_entity.id
_entity.type
_entity.pdbx_description
1 polymer ?
#
loop_
_entity_poly.entity_id
_entity_poly.type
_entity_poly.pdbx_seq_one_letter_code
_entity_poly.pdbx_strand_id
1 'polypeptide(L)'
;MITQAQAQATAARWLNPEGHQGPPREVAMQEFDLGWVVWAAPPPPEVDPQTGQRRPPAEIGAACGVVDRASGELTVWPSVPVDEVVRMYQQKHGAGAGTGAGAGAGTGTGTGTGAGTGTAPAAPAEPPVTGPGNTAVATYPDPSTGEETTLVRVSAPGAPPVEYQLHDELRRLGVDPADVRAVHTDLRSALLPGGYPADFVLRTFPNAAFSCTEGYGMHPEERTEGVAGLLRHVEAMHRTAGRTAPPRPHRLPVPQDVEDAPAMRDVALGKHLVEVFGPEGIQRPAPDDLGAAPLPESTRNTLTLAGLPTTVPFFFTADRPESPPAGGLFTDVATHLRTTGTQAQEQTLTTLAGYVRLGTDGLYTLAVQCVAPENNQSLIGTVWAVQPSSGGGWFVNRSLSAYVRSLALLATTRRQMQGMDPRAAGAAVAAFQEQIAAIDSWALDDEGNWWSLVIEQMWHGLF
;
A
#
# COMPACT_ATOMS: atom_id res chain seq x y z
N MET A 1 10.89 -3.55 41.22
CA MET A 1 10.29 -2.35 40.60
C MET A 1 11.39 -1.59 39.90
N ILE A 2 11.19 -1.24 38.64
CA ILE A 2 12.14 -0.45 37.85
C ILE A 2 11.88 1.05 38.03
N THR A 3 12.86 1.89 37.74
CA THR A 3 12.74 3.35 37.76
C THR A 3 12.20 3.88 36.42
N GLN A 4 11.67 5.11 36.41
CA GLN A 4 11.27 5.78 35.17
C GLN A 4 12.44 5.87 34.16
N ALA A 5 13.67 6.13 34.63
CA ALA A 5 14.85 6.17 33.76
C ALA A 5 15.15 4.79 33.12
N GLN A 6 14.90 3.70 33.84
CA GLN A 6 15.02 2.35 33.29
C GLN A 6 13.90 2.03 32.29
N ALA A 7 12.67 2.48 32.57
CA ALA A 7 11.56 2.36 31.63
C ALA A 7 11.81 3.14 30.34
N GLN A 8 12.34 4.36 30.45
CA GLN A 8 12.76 5.19 29.32
C GLN A 8 13.87 4.52 28.50
N ALA A 9 14.87 3.91 29.14
CA ALA A 9 15.93 3.19 28.44
C ALA A 9 15.39 1.95 27.70
N THR A 10 14.44 1.23 28.29
CA THR A 10 13.75 0.11 27.63
C THR A 10 12.94 0.58 26.43
N ALA A 11 12.15 1.64 26.59
CA ALA A 11 11.39 2.23 25.48
C ALA A 11 12.29 2.80 24.38
N ALA A 12 13.41 3.43 24.73
CA ALA A 12 14.35 3.98 23.75
C ALA A 12 14.99 2.90 22.88
N ARG A 13 15.36 1.75 23.47
CA ARG A 13 15.87 0.59 22.71
C ARG A 13 14.80 -0.07 21.84
N TRP A 14 13.55 -0.06 22.30
CA TRP A 14 12.42 -0.57 21.53
C TRP A 14 12.10 0.33 20.32
N LEU A 15 12.11 1.65 20.51
CA LEU A 15 11.86 2.61 19.42
C LEU A 15 13.05 2.74 18.45
N ASN A 16 14.28 2.51 18.94
CA ASN A 16 15.53 2.68 18.19
C ASN A 16 16.42 1.42 18.33
N PRO A 17 16.02 0.28 17.71
CA PRO A 17 16.81 -0.95 17.76
C PRO A 17 18.16 -0.79 17.05
N GLU A 18 19.14 -1.65 17.37
CA GLU A 18 20.44 -1.65 16.70
C GLU A 18 20.25 -1.87 15.19
N GLY A 19 20.80 -0.95 14.38
CA GLY A 19 20.64 -0.97 12.92
C GLY A 19 19.50 -0.09 12.38
N HIS A 20 18.77 0.65 13.22
CA HIS A 20 17.76 1.61 12.77
C HIS A 20 18.36 2.66 11.81
N GLN A 21 17.80 2.74 10.60
CA GLN A 21 18.18 3.70 9.56
C GLN A 21 17.19 4.88 9.60
N GLY A 22 17.48 5.88 10.44
CA GLY A 22 16.64 7.06 10.63
C GLY A 22 17.14 7.96 11.77
N PRO A 23 16.65 9.20 11.88
CA PRO A 23 16.93 10.04 13.05
C PRO A 23 16.35 9.36 14.30
N PRO A 24 17.03 9.45 15.46
CA PRO A 24 16.58 8.80 16.68
C PRO A 24 15.20 9.31 17.08
N ARG A 25 14.25 8.39 17.27
CA ARG A 25 12.89 8.66 17.72
C ARG A 25 12.90 8.95 19.21
N GLU A 26 12.36 10.11 19.60
CA GLU A 26 12.21 10.50 21.00
C GLU A 26 11.10 9.67 21.68
N VAL A 27 11.34 9.25 22.92
CA VAL A 27 10.36 8.52 23.73
C VAL A 27 9.45 9.53 24.41
N ALA A 28 8.16 9.50 24.10
CA ALA A 28 7.12 10.08 24.95
C ALA A 28 6.59 8.98 25.90
N MET A 29 6.27 9.35 27.14
CA MET A 29 5.75 8.40 28.13
C MET A 29 4.76 9.03 29.10
N GLN A 30 3.83 8.23 29.60
CA GLN A 30 2.92 8.57 30.68
C GLN A 30 2.91 7.45 31.73
N GLU A 31 3.09 7.82 32.99
CA GLU A 31 3.10 6.90 34.12
C GLU A 31 1.68 6.55 34.59
N PHE A 32 1.48 5.32 35.03
CA PHE A 32 0.27 4.84 35.71
C PHE A 32 0.63 3.80 36.78
N ASP A 33 -0.36 3.25 37.49
CA ASP A 33 -0.12 2.40 38.67
C ASP A 33 0.73 1.15 38.40
N LEU A 34 0.56 0.52 37.22
CA LEU A 34 1.25 -0.73 36.87
C LEU A 34 2.48 -0.53 35.99
N GLY A 35 2.79 0.69 35.54
CA GLY A 35 3.86 0.88 34.55
C GLY A 35 3.90 2.25 33.89
N TRP A 36 4.47 2.28 32.69
CA TRP A 36 4.49 3.45 31.81
C TRP A 36 3.95 3.06 30.44
N VAL A 37 2.99 3.83 29.94
CA VAL A 37 2.64 3.81 28.53
C VAL A 37 3.72 4.61 27.79
N VAL A 38 4.28 4.06 26.72
CA VAL A 38 5.38 4.64 25.96
C VAL A 38 5.05 4.65 24.47
N TRP A 39 5.43 5.71 23.76
CA TRP A 39 5.21 5.84 22.31
C TRP A 39 6.31 6.73 21.72
N ALA A 40 6.46 6.72 20.40
CA ALA A 40 7.34 7.69 19.75
C ALA A 40 6.68 9.06 19.79
N ALA A 41 7.42 10.08 20.26
CA ALA A 41 6.97 11.45 20.17
C ALA A 41 6.71 11.79 18.69
N PRO A 42 5.53 12.35 18.36
CA PRO A 42 5.22 12.68 16.98
C PRO A 42 6.24 13.69 16.46
N PRO A 43 6.81 13.49 15.25
CA PRO A 43 7.67 14.50 14.66
C PRO A 43 6.90 15.80 14.52
N PRO A 44 7.56 16.97 14.64
CA PRO A 44 6.92 18.24 14.39
C PRO A 44 6.29 18.23 12.99
N PRO A 45 5.09 18.82 12.81
CA PRO A 45 4.44 18.85 11.50
C PRO A 45 5.37 19.51 10.47
N GLU A 46 5.79 18.74 9.47
CA GLU A 46 6.51 19.32 8.34
C GLU A 46 5.52 20.12 7.50
N VAL A 47 5.90 21.36 7.20
CA VAL A 47 5.17 22.25 6.31
C VAL A 47 6.05 22.52 5.10
N ASP A 48 5.43 22.47 3.94
CA ASP A 48 6.10 22.86 2.72
C ASP A 48 6.48 24.35 2.79
N PRO A 49 7.77 24.70 2.68
CA PRO A 49 8.23 26.05 2.92
C PRO A 49 7.82 27.06 1.83
N GLN A 50 7.31 26.60 0.68
CA GLN A 50 6.87 27.46 -0.42
C GLN A 50 5.36 27.66 -0.43
N THR A 51 4.60 26.60 -0.12
CA THR A 51 3.14 26.59 -0.19
C THR A 51 2.46 26.73 1.16
N GLY A 52 3.20 26.51 2.26
CA GLY A 52 2.68 26.50 3.62
C GLY A 52 1.77 25.30 3.94
N GLN A 53 1.60 24.37 3.00
CA GLN A 53 0.76 23.19 3.21
C GLN A 53 1.49 22.14 4.04
N ARG A 54 0.75 21.47 4.92
CA ARG A 54 1.26 20.37 5.73
C ARG A 54 1.72 19.23 4.81
N ARG A 55 2.96 18.80 4.94
CA ARG A 55 3.48 17.61 4.24
C ARG A 55 3.01 16.35 4.96
N PRO A 56 2.68 15.28 4.21
CA PRO A 56 2.54 13.96 4.79
C PRO A 56 3.83 13.60 5.56
N PRO A 57 3.77 13.23 6.85
CA PRO A 57 4.96 12.79 7.57
C PRO A 57 5.52 11.51 6.93
N ALA A 58 6.84 11.35 6.94
CA ALA A 58 7.52 10.15 6.44
C ALA A 58 7.11 8.88 7.21
N GLU A 59 6.60 9.03 8.43
CA GLU A 59 6.10 7.95 9.27
C GLU A 59 4.73 8.31 9.88
N ILE A 60 3.77 7.40 9.74
CA ILE A 60 2.41 7.54 10.30
C ILE A 60 2.14 6.33 11.20
N GLY A 61 1.71 6.55 12.44
CA GLY A 61 1.39 5.47 13.38
C GLY A 61 2.64 4.88 14.02
N ALA A 62 3.06 5.48 15.13
CA ALA A 62 3.98 4.84 16.05
C ALA A 62 3.19 3.86 16.94
N ALA A 63 3.70 2.64 17.07
CA ALA A 63 3.18 1.67 18.03
C ALA A 63 3.19 2.26 19.44
N CYS A 64 2.22 1.85 20.26
CA CYS A 64 2.18 2.16 21.68
C CYS A 64 2.68 0.93 22.47
N GLY A 65 3.47 1.15 23.51
CA GLY A 65 3.98 0.09 24.38
C GLY A 65 3.61 0.35 25.82
N VAL A 66 3.59 -0.70 26.64
CA VAL A 66 3.55 -0.59 28.10
C VAL A 66 4.79 -1.25 28.68
N VAL A 67 5.57 -0.48 29.44
CA VAL A 67 6.66 -1.01 30.26
C VAL A 67 6.13 -1.30 31.65
N ASP A 68 6.12 -2.57 32.04
CA ASP A 68 5.63 -3.02 33.33
C ASP A 68 6.54 -2.57 34.48
N ARG A 69 5.97 -2.01 35.55
CA ARG A 69 6.74 -1.47 36.68
C ARG A 69 7.45 -2.53 37.49
N ALA A 70 6.88 -3.74 37.58
CA ALA A 70 7.44 -4.80 38.41
C ALA A 70 8.62 -5.49 37.71
N SER A 71 8.42 -5.87 36.45
CA SER A 71 9.33 -6.69 35.64
C SER A 71 10.25 -5.88 34.72
N GLY A 72 9.82 -4.69 34.30
CA GLY A 72 10.48 -3.91 33.26
C GLY A 72 10.31 -4.48 31.85
N GLU A 73 9.44 -5.48 31.67
CA GLU A 73 9.07 -6.03 30.37
C GLU A 73 8.27 -4.99 29.57
N LEU A 74 8.59 -4.85 28.29
CA LEU A 74 7.83 -4.03 27.36
C LEU A 74 6.90 -4.93 26.55
N THR A 75 5.61 -4.59 26.56
CA THR A 75 4.59 -5.24 25.73
C THR A 75 4.01 -4.21 24.76
N VAL A 76 3.73 -4.62 23.53
CA VAL A 76 3.17 -3.74 22.49
C VAL A 76 1.64 -3.78 22.56
N TRP A 77 1.01 -2.61 22.42
CA TRP A 77 -0.42 -2.39 22.53
C TRP A 77 -0.93 -1.56 21.34
N PRO A 78 -2.25 -1.63 21.03
CA PRO A 78 -2.84 -0.79 20.01
C PRO A 78 -2.56 0.69 20.31
N SER A 79 -2.31 1.47 19.27
CA SER A 79 -2.01 2.89 19.39
C SER A 79 -3.33 3.69 19.45
N VAL A 80 -4.02 3.50 20.57
CA VAL A 80 -5.26 4.18 21.00
C VAL A 80 -4.91 5.23 22.08
N PRO A 81 -5.85 6.10 22.50
CA PRO A 81 -5.60 7.04 23.60
C PRO A 81 -4.97 6.34 24.83
N VAL A 82 -4.05 7.03 25.50
CA VAL A 82 -3.22 6.45 26.58
C VAL A 82 -4.07 5.86 27.70
N ASP A 83 -5.19 6.50 28.03
CA ASP A 83 -6.18 6.04 28.99
C ASP A 83 -6.84 4.72 28.60
N GLU A 84 -7.07 4.51 27.30
CA GLU A 84 -7.60 3.24 26.79
C GLU A 84 -6.55 2.12 26.86
N VAL A 85 -5.27 2.43 26.55
CA VAL A 85 -4.16 1.48 26.74
C VAL A 85 -4.02 1.09 28.22
N VAL A 86 -4.13 2.06 29.13
CA VAL A 86 -4.12 1.81 30.59
C VAL A 86 -5.27 0.89 30.98
N ARG A 87 -6.49 1.15 30.50
CA ARG A 87 -7.68 0.33 30.78
C ARG A 87 -7.48 -1.11 30.30
N MET A 88 -7.00 -1.30 29.08
CA MET A 88 -6.74 -2.62 28.50
C MET A 88 -5.63 -3.37 29.27
N TYR A 89 -4.55 -2.68 29.64
CA TYR A 89 -3.46 -3.25 30.44
C TYR A 89 -3.94 -3.69 31.82
N GLN A 90 -4.70 -2.84 32.51
CA GLN A 90 -5.31 -3.15 33.80
C GLN A 90 -6.32 -4.30 33.70
N GLN A 91 -7.09 -4.40 32.63
CA GLN A 91 -8.00 -5.53 32.44
C GLN A 91 -7.25 -6.85 32.26
N LYS A 92 -6.17 -6.84 31.48
CA LYS A 92 -5.33 -8.02 31.21
C LYS A 92 -4.55 -8.48 32.45
N HIS A 93 -4.03 -7.55 33.24
CA HIS A 93 -3.14 -7.85 34.37
C HIS A 93 -3.83 -7.78 35.75
N GLY A 94 -5.01 -7.16 35.85
CA GLY A 94 -5.85 -7.09 37.05
C GLY A 94 -6.70 -8.34 37.29
N ALA A 95 -6.91 -9.19 36.28
CA ALA A 95 -7.63 -10.46 36.40
C ALA A 95 -6.76 -11.63 36.96
N GLY A 96 -5.48 -11.38 37.25
CA GLY A 96 -4.45 -12.43 37.41
C GLY A 96 -3.74 -12.49 38.76
N ALA A 97 -4.33 -12.02 39.87
CA ALA A 97 -3.80 -12.30 41.21
C ALA A 97 -4.14 -13.74 41.64
N GLY A 98 -3.46 -14.73 41.06
CA GLY A 98 -3.57 -16.13 41.46
C GLY A 98 -2.71 -17.07 40.61
N THR A 99 -1.52 -17.41 41.13
CA THR A 99 -0.78 -18.70 40.99
C THR A 99 -0.66 -19.31 39.58
N GLY A 100 0.49 -19.56 38.96
CA GLY A 100 1.86 -19.78 39.43
C GLY A 100 2.49 -20.92 38.60
N ALA A 101 3.68 -20.68 38.05
CA ALA A 101 4.79 -21.60 37.73
C ALA A 101 4.61 -22.80 36.77
N GLY A 102 5.58 -22.95 35.86
CA GLY A 102 5.88 -24.24 35.24
C GLY A 102 6.75 -24.20 33.98
N ALA A 103 8.07 -24.02 34.15
CA ALA A 103 9.09 -24.10 33.11
C ALA A 103 9.33 -25.53 32.56
N GLY A 104 9.96 -25.64 31.38
CA GLY A 104 10.51 -26.91 30.90
C GLY A 104 11.24 -26.81 29.56
N ALA A 105 12.54 -26.52 29.62
CA ALA A 105 13.49 -26.63 28.50
C ALA A 105 13.83 -28.11 28.20
N GLY A 106 14.18 -28.41 26.95
CA GLY A 106 14.68 -29.72 26.54
C GLY A 106 15.50 -29.66 25.24
N THR A 107 16.81 -29.57 25.40
CA THR A 107 17.85 -29.75 24.37
C THR A 107 18.00 -31.22 23.97
N GLY A 108 18.27 -31.50 22.69
CA GLY A 108 18.70 -32.82 22.23
C GLY A 108 19.42 -32.76 20.88
N THR A 109 20.73 -32.99 20.90
CA THR A 109 21.63 -33.16 19.75
C THR A 109 21.60 -34.61 19.23
N GLY A 110 21.77 -34.81 17.93
CA GLY A 110 21.93 -36.13 17.32
C GLY A 110 22.37 -36.06 15.86
N THR A 111 23.63 -36.41 15.61
CA THR A 111 24.30 -36.53 14.31
C THR A 111 24.11 -37.93 13.67
N GLY A 112 24.02 -38.03 12.34
CA GLY A 112 24.50 -39.22 11.61
C GLY A 112 23.70 -39.73 10.39
N THR A 113 24.08 -39.25 9.19
CA THR A 113 24.33 -39.99 7.92
C THR A 113 23.34 -41.02 7.34
N GLY A 114 23.05 -40.88 6.03
CA GLY A 114 22.93 -42.04 5.11
C GLY A 114 21.85 -41.93 4.03
N ALA A 115 22.28 -41.81 2.77
CA ALA A 115 21.48 -41.56 1.56
C ALA A 115 20.42 -42.63 1.19
N GLY A 116 19.34 -42.17 0.56
CA GLY A 116 18.42 -42.96 -0.25
C GLY A 116 17.58 -42.04 -1.13
N THR A 117 17.98 -41.83 -2.39
CA THR A 117 17.25 -41.04 -3.39
C THR A 117 15.97 -41.76 -3.81
N GLY A 118 14.86 -41.40 -3.16
CA GLY A 118 13.52 -41.63 -3.67
C GLY A 118 12.87 -40.27 -3.85
N THR A 119 12.58 -39.88 -5.08
CA THR A 119 11.76 -38.70 -5.37
C THR A 119 10.40 -38.94 -4.73
N ALA A 120 10.16 -38.30 -3.58
CA ALA A 120 8.86 -38.32 -2.95
C ALA A 120 7.83 -37.79 -3.96
N PRO A 121 6.61 -38.36 -4.03
CA PRO A 121 5.56 -37.77 -4.84
C PRO A 121 5.39 -36.32 -4.39
N ALA A 122 5.40 -35.39 -5.35
CA ALA A 122 5.23 -33.98 -5.09
C ALA A 122 4.03 -33.82 -4.15
N ALA A 123 4.26 -33.21 -2.98
CA ALA A 123 3.19 -32.85 -2.09
C ALA A 123 2.14 -32.06 -2.90
N PRO A 124 0.84 -32.33 -2.74
CA PRO A 124 -0.17 -31.60 -3.48
C PRO A 124 0.06 -30.10 -3.29
N ALA A 125 0.19 -29.37 -4.40
CA ALA A 125 0.45 -27.94 -4.36
C ALA A 125 -0.61 -27.26 -3.49
N GLU A 126 -0.17 -26.51 -2.48
CA GLU A 126 -1.10 -25.81 -1.61
C GLU A 126 -1.90 -24.81 -2.45
N PRO A 127 -3.25 -24.75 -2.33
CA PRO A 127 -4.04 -23.84 -3.14
C PRO A 127 -3.70 -22.38 -2.80
N PRO A 128 -3.79 -21.45 -3.76
CA PRO A 128 -3.56 -20.04 -3.49
C PRO A 128 -4.62 -19.46 -2.55
N VAL A 129 -4.21 -18.59 -1.63
CA VAL A 129 -5.10 -17.95 -0.66
C VAL A 129 -4.64 -16.51 -0.42
N THR A 130 -5.54 -15.53 -0.50
CA THR A 130 -5.22 -14.14 -0.14
C THR A 130 -5.10 -13.94 1.37
N GLY A 131 -4.45 -12.84 1.74
CA GLY A 131 -4.38 -12.28 3.08
C GLY A 131 -5.76 -11.94 3.66
N PRO A 132 -5.82 -11.72 4.98
CA PRO A 132 -7.05 -11.32 5.66
C PRO A 132 -7.49 -9.88 5.35
N GLY A 133 -6.72 -9.12 4.56
CA GLY A 133 -6.97 -7.70 4.29
C GLY A 133 -6.56 -6.81 5.45
N ASN A 134 -7.08 -5.58 5.48
CA ASN A 134 -6.85 -4.62 6.54
C ASN A 134 -8.17 -4.24 7.21
N THR A 135 -8.15 -3.92 8.50
CA THR A 135 -9.27 -3.29 9.21
C THR A 135 -8.96 -1.82 9.36
N ALA A 136 -9.95 -0.94 9.19
CA ALA A 136 -9.85 0.47 9.55
C ALA A 136 -10.98 0.86 10.50
N VAL A 137 -10.64 1.61 11.53
CA VAL A 137 -11.55 2.10 12.57
C VAL A 137 -11.43 3.62 12.64
N ALA A 138 -12.52 4.33 12.42
CA ALA A 138 -12.60 5.78 12.67
C ALA A 138 -13.33 6.05 13.98
N THR A 139 -12.80 6.98 14.77
CA THR A 139 -13.47 7.56 15.94
C THR A 139 -13.95 8.97 15.59
N TYR A 140 -15.22 9.28 15.83
CA TYR A 140 -15.85 10.55 15.45
C TYR A 140 -17.06 10.86 16.36
N PRO A 141 -17.45 12.13 16.50
CA PRO A 141 -18.71 12.49 17.15
C PRO A 141 -19.89 12.17 16.23
N ASP A 142 -20.88 11.43 16.73
CA ASP A 142 -22.10 11.14 16.00
C ASP A 142 -22.85 12.44 15.68
N PRO A 143 -23.17 12.75 14.40
CA PRO A 143 -23.81 14.01 14.03
C PRO A 143 -25.20 14.22 14.66
N SER A 144 -25.88 13.15 15.10
CA SER A 144 -27.21 13.19 15.68
C SER A 144 -27.20 13.33 17.20
N THR A 145 -26.24 12.74 17.89
CA THR A 145 -26.17 12.76 19.38
C THR A 145 -25.05 13.65 19.92
N GLY A 146 -24.00 13.91 19.14
CA GLY A 146 -22.78 14.57 19.55
C GLY A 146 -21.85 13.68 20.41
N GLU A 147 -22.25 12.43 20.69
CA GLU A 147 -21.43 11.49 21.46
C GLU A 147 -20.34 10.87 20.58
N GLU A 148 -19.18 10.59 21.16
CA GLU A 148 -18.11 9.90 20.46
C GLU A 148 -18.49 8.44 20.18
N THR A 149 -18.32 8.03 18.92
CA THR A 149 -18.59 6.68 18.46
C THR A 149 -17.49 6.21 17.52
N THR A 150 -17.57 4.94 17.11
CA THR A 150 -16.62 4.34 16.17
C THR A 150 -17.32 3.70 14.98
N LEU A 151 -16.65 3.74 13.83
CA LEU A 151 -17.04 3.02 12.63
C LEU A 151 -15.91 2.08 12.24
N VAL A 152 -16.24 0.83 11.99
CA VAL A 152 -15.30 -0.20 11.53
C VAL A 152 -15.59 -0.56 10.08
N ARG A 153 -14.52 -0.69 9.29
CA ARG A 153 -14.52 -1.27 7.95
C ARG A 153 -13.42 -2.30 7.83
N VAL A 154 -13.63 -3.28 6.96
CA VAL A 154 -12.66 -4.35 6.67
C VAL A 154 -12.49 -4.41 5.16
N SER A 155 -11.24 -4.54 4.69
CA SER A 155 -10.93 -4.77 3.28
C SER A 155 -11.64 -6.02 2.77
N ALA A 156 -11.94 -6.03 1.48
CA ALA A 156 -12.46 -7.19 0.80
C ALA A 156 -11.81 -7.28 -0.60
N PRO A 157 -11.57 -8.49 -1.13
CA PRO A 157 -11.05 -8.66 -2.48
C PRO A 157 -11.90 -7.91 -3.51
N GLY A 158 -11.25 -7.14 -4.38
CA GLY A 158 -11.93 -6.37 -5.44
C GLY A 158 -12.66 -5.11 -4.98
N ALA A 159 -12.75 -4.84 -3.67
CA ALA A 159 -13.36 -3.63 -3.12
C ALA A 159 -12.32 -2.48 -3.03
N PRO A 160 -12.73 -1.20 -2.97
CA PRO A 160 -11.81 -0.09 -2.67
C PRO A 160 -10.95 -0.36 -1.42
N PRO A 161 -9.74 0.24 -1.30
CA PRO A 161 -8.99 0.17 -0.06
C PRO A 161 -9.85 0.59 1.15
N VAL A 162 -9.65 -0.06 2.29
CA VAL A 162 -10.55 0.05 3.45
C VAL A 162 -10.71 1.49 3.95
N GLU A 163 -9.68 2.32 3.79
CA GLU A 163 -9.68 3.74 4.12
C GLU A 163 -10.67 4.54 3.27
N TYR A 164 -10.76 4.25 1.97
CA TYR A 164 -11.75 4.86 1.10
C TYR A 164 -13.16 4.38 1.45
N GLN A 165 -13.32 3.10 1.81
CA GLN A 165 -14.61 2.56 2.26
C GLN A 165 -15.07 3.20 3.57
N LEU A 166 -14.13 3.49 4.48
CA LEU A 166 -14.36 4.17 5.75
C LEU A 166 -14.83 5.60 5.51
N HIS A 167 -14.12 6.35 4.66
CA HIS A 167 -14.51 7.70 4.28
C HIS A 167 -15.90 7.77 3.64
N ASP A 168 -16.19 6.88 2.69
CA ASP A 168 -17.49 6.86 2.01
C ASP A 168 -18.65 6.61 2.97
N GLU A 169 -18.43 5.79 4.00
CA GLU A 169 -19.45 5.57 5.01
C GLU A 169 -19.63 6.74 5.96
N LEU A 170 -18.54 7.32 6.45
CA LEU A 170 -18.60 8.52 7.30
C LEU A 170 -19.39 9.63 6.59
N ARG A 171 -19.12 9.81 5.29
CA ARG A 171 -19.88 10.74 4.44
C ARG A 171 -21.36 10.36 4.33
N ARG A 172 -21.71 9.06 4.21
CA ARG A 172 -23.11 8.59 4.22
C ARG A 172 -23.81 8.84 5.55
N LEU A 173 -23.07 8.78 6.66
CA LEU A 173 -23.55 9.09 8.01
C LEU A 173 -23.62 10.60 8.28
N GLY A 174 -23.21 11.45 7.34
CA GLY A 174 -23.23 12.90 7.49
C GLY A 174 -22.10 13.45 8.37
N VAL A 175 -21.04 12.68 8.58
CA VAL A 175 -19.87 13.08 9.37
C VAL A 175 -18.96 13.97 8.52
N ASP A 176 -18.65 15.16 9.01
CA ASP A 176 -17.62 16.01 8.39
C ASP A 176 -16.24 15.35 8.59
N PRO A 177 -15.42 15.17 7.55
CA PRO A 177 -14.07 14.63 7.69
C PRO A 177 -13.19 15.38 8.69
N ALA A 178 -13.42 16.69 8.91
CA ALA A 178 -12.70 17.47 9.91
C ALA A 178 -13.07 17.10 11.36
N ASP A 179 -14.22 16.46 11.58
CA ASP A 179 -14.68 16.04 12.91
C ASP A 179 -14.14 14.67 13.34
N VAL A 180 -13.56 13.90 12.40
CA VAL A 180 -12.93 12.61 12.69
C VAL A 180 -11.73 12.83 13.63
N ARG A 181 -11.75 12.13 14.76
CA ARG A 181 -10.78 12.30 15.87
C ARG A 181 -9.62 11.32 15.80
N ALA A 182 -9.87 10.11 15.34
CA ALA A 182 -8.82 9.12 15.17
C ALA A 182 -9.14 8.16 14.02
N VAL A 183 -8.10 7.64 13.37
CA VAL A 183 -8.17 6.53 12.42
C VAL A 183 -7.10 5.51 12.80
N HIS A 184 -7.53 4.30 13.14
CA HIS A 184 -6.67 3.16 13.44
C HIS A 184 -6.78 2.11 12.34
N THR A 185 -5.66 1.51 11.94
CA THR A 185 -5.64 0.37 11.00
C THR A 185 -4.86 -0.82 11.52
N ASP A 186 -5.17 -2.04 11.08
CA ASP A 186 -4.37 -3.21 11.50
C ASP A 186 -2.98 -3.17 10.85
N LEU A 187 -2.91 -2.93 9.55
CA LEU A 187 -1.70 -2.60 8.80
C LEU A 187 -1.65 -1.09 8.55
N ARG A 188 -0.47 -0.48 8.66
CA ARG A 188 -0.27 0.94 8.25
C ARG A 188 -0.86 1.20 6.87
N SER A 189 -1.63 2.28 6.72
CA SER A 189 -2.14 2.69 5.41
C SER A 189 -1.00 2.87 4.42
N ALA A 190 -1.15 2.32 3.21
CA ALA A 190 -0.06 2.22 2.26
C ALA A 190 0.22 3.57 1.54
N LEU A 191 1.50 3.83 1.24
CA LEU A 191 1.96 4.83 0.27
C LEU A 191 2.35 4.17 -1.07
N LEU A 192 1.61 3.12 -1.44
CA LEU A 192 1.84 2.30 -2.63
C LEU A 192 0.74 2.53 -3.68
N PRO A 193 0.97 2.11 -4.95
CA PRO A 193 -0.06 2.13 -5.99
C PRO A 193 -1.35 1.43 -5.55
N GLY A 194 -2.50 1.92 -6.03
CA GLY A 194 -3.81 1.50 -5.52
C GLY A 194 -4.47 2.56 -4.64
N GLY A 195 -4.24 3.84 -4.95
CA GLY A 195 -4.94 4.98 -4.37
C GLY A 195 -4.22 5.63 -3.20
N TYR A 196 -2.99 5.20 -2.88
CA TYR A 196 -2.16 5.78 -1.82
C TYR A 196 -2.93 6.07 -0.53
N PRO A 197 -3.55 5.04 0.11
CA PRO A 197 -4.46 5.27 1.23
C PRO A 197 -3.91 6.13 2.36
N ALA A 198 -2.60 6.07 2.67
CA ALA A 198 -1.99 6.95 3.68
C ALA A 198 -2.07 8.44 3.30
N ASP A 199 -1.70 8.78 2.07
CA ASP A 199 -1.77 10.14 1.56
C ASP A 199 -3.22 10.63 1.46
N PHE A 200 -4.15 9.73 1.08
CA PHE A 200 -5.58 9.99 1.08
C PHE A 200 -6.11 10.34 2.48
N VAL A 201 -5.89 9.50 3.50
CA VAL A 201 -6.48 9.73 4.83
C VAL A 201 -5.90 10.96 5.51
N LEU A 202 -4.62 11.26 5.31
CA LEU A 202 -3.98 12.46 5.85
C LEU A 202 -4.57 13.76 5.31
N ARG A 203 -4.90 13.79 4.02
CA ARG A 203 -5.59 14.94 3.41
C ARG A 203 -7.06 15.01 3.78
N THR A 204 -7.69 13.86 3.94
CA THR A 204 -9.14 13.75 4.14
C THR A 204 -9.55 14.04 5.58
N PHE A 205 -8.79 13.55 6.57
CA PHE A 205 -9.10 13.70 7.99
C PHE A 205 -8.04 14.58 8.67
N PRO A 206 -8.06 15.91 8.46
CA PRO A 206 -6.96 16.79 8.84
C PRO A 206 -6.69 16.86 10.35
N ASN A 207 -7.71 16.59 11.17
CA ASN A 207 -7.66 16.68 12.63
C ASN A 207 -7.53 15.31 13.31
N ALA A 208 -7.52 14.21 12.55
CA ALA A 208 -7.49 12.87 13.12
C ALA A 208 -6.08 12.49 13.61
N ALA A 209 -6.02 11.79 14.73
CA ALA A 209 -4.85 11.02 15.14
C ALA A 209 -4.78 9.71 14.35
N PHE A 210 -3.62 9.38 13.78
CA PHE A 210 -3.44 8.17 12.97
C PHE A 210 -2.58 7.15 13.67
N SER A 211 -3.03 5.89 13.64
CA SER A 211 -2.29 4.80 14.26
C SER A 211 -2.49 3.47 13.54
N CYS A 212 -1.58 2.52 13.78
CA CYS A 212 -1.72 1.17 13.27
C CYS A 212 -1.20 0.12 14.26
N THR A 213 -1.63 -1.13 14.10
CA THR A 213 -1.14 -2.25 14.93
C THR A 213 0.21 -2.74 14.41
N GLU A 214 0.33 -2.95 13.11
CA GLU A 214 1.53 -3.44 12.44
C GLU A 214 2.01 -2.44 11.38
N GLY A 215 3.32 -2.44 11.14
CA GLY A 215 3.91 -1.67 10.05
C GLY A 215 3.46 -2.18 8.68
N TYR A 216 3.53 -1.32 7.66
CA TYR A 216 3.34 -1.69 6.26
C TYR A 216 3.98 -0.60 5.41
N GLY A 217 5.18 -0.86 4.93
CA GLY A 217 6.08 0.17 4.41
C GLY A 217 6.39 0.06 2.92
N MET A 218 7.29 0.94 2.48
CA MET A 218 7.71 1.02 1.08
C MET A 218 8.63 -0.14 0.70
N HIS A 219 9.32 -0.73 1.68
CA HIS A 219 10.25 -1.82 1.44
C HIS A 219 9.57 -3.20 1.59
N PRO A 220 9.95 -4.20 0.77
CA PRO A 220 9.39 -5.55 0.84
C PRO A 220 9.49 -6.21 2.22
N GLU A 221 10.59 -6.00 2.93
CA GLU A 221 10.83 -6.54 4.27
C GLU A 221 9.83 -5.98 5.30
N GLU A 222 9.53 -4.67 5.24
CA GLU A 222 8.57 -4.02 6.13
C GLU A 222 7.15 -4.57 5.92
N ARG A 223 6.78 -4.84 4.67
CA ARG A 223 5.49 -5.44 4.33
C ARG A 223 5.41 -6.89 4.77
N THR A 224 6.48 -7.66 4.55
CA THR A 224 6.56 -9.06 4.97
C THR A 224 6.43 -9.18 6.48
N GLU A 225 7.15 -8.34 7.24
CA GLU A 225 7.06 -8.28 8.70
C GLU A 225 5.65 -7.89 9.16
N GLY A 226 5.09 -6.84 8.56
CA GLY A 226 3.75 -6.34 8.86
C GLY A 226 2.66 -7.40 8.66
N VAL A 227 2.67 -8.07 7.52
CA VAL A 227 1.70 -9.14 7.21
C VAL A 227 1.90 -10.33 8.15
N ALA A 228 3.14 -10.70 8.48
CA ALA A 228 3.39 -11.75 9.46
C ALA A 228 2.86 -11.38 10.86
N GLY A 229 2.99 -10.12 11.26
CA GLY A 229 2.41 -9.56 12.49
C GLY A 229 0.89 -9.62 12.50
N LEU A 230 0.27 -9.16 11.42
CA LEU A 230 -1.18 -9.19 11.25
C LEU A 230 -1.73 -10.60 11.40
N LEU A 231 -1.09 -11.60 10.76
CA LEU A 231 -1.52 -12.98 10.85
C LEU A 231 -1.46 -13.52 12.29
N ARG A 232 -0.42 -13.17 13.06
CA ARG A 232 -0.36 -13.53 14.49
C ARG A 232 -1.51 -12.88 15.26
N HIS A 233 -1.82 -11.62 14.99
CA HIS A 233 -2.93 -10.91 15.64
C HIS A 233 -4.28 -11.56 15.33
N VAL A 234 -4.56 -11.80 14.04
CA VAL A 234 -5.80 -12.43 13.56
C VAL A 234 -5.97 -13.84 14.15
N GLU A 235 -4.92 -14.66 14.15
CA GLU A 235 -4.95 -16.00 14.74
C GLU A 235 -5.21 -15.94 16.26
N ALA A 236 -4.57 -15.02 16.97
CA ALA A 236 -4.77 -14.84 18.41
C ALA A 236 -6.20 -14.39 18.75
N MET A 237 -6.76 -13.45 17.97
CA MET A 237 -8.14 -12.98 18.11
C MET A 237 -9.15 -14.11 17.92
N HIS A 238 -8.99 -14.92 16.86
CA HIS A 238 -9.89 -16.05 16.60
C HIS A 238 -9.81 -17.11 17.70
N ARG A 239 -8.59 -17.41 18.18
CA ARG A 239 -8.37 -18.36 19.28
C ARG A 239 -9.08 -17.90 20.56
N THR A 240 -8.93 -16.62 20.93
CA THR A 240 -9.58 -16.04 22.12
C THR A 240 -11.10 -16.06 21.99
N ALA A 241 -11.63 -15.83 20.78
CA ALA A 241 -13.07 -15.88 20.51
C ALA A 241 -13.65 -17.31 20.39
N GLY A 242 -12.84 -18.36 20.53
CA GLY A 242 -13.26 -19.75 20.33
C GLY A 242 -13.69 -20.05 18.89
N ARG A 243 -13.23 -19.27 17.91
CA ARG A 243 -13.54 -19.39 16.49
C ARG A 243 -12.38 -20.03 15.73
N THR A 244 -12.70 -20.71 14.64
CA THR A 244 -11.68 -21.22 13.71
C THR A 244 -10.99 -20.04 13.03
N ALA A 245 -9.65 -20.07 12.99
CA ALA A 245 -8.86 -19.06 12.28
C ALA A 245 -9.14 -19.10 10.77
N PRO A 246 -9.04 -17.96 10.07
CA PRO A 246 -9.13 -17.93 8.62
C PRO A 246 -8.03 -18.80 7.98
N PRO A 247 -8.22 -19.23 6.71
CA PRO A 247 -7.20 -19.96 5.99
C PRO A 247 -5.90 -19.14 5.94
N ARG A 248 -4.75 -19.80 6.12
CA ARG A 248 -3.46 -19.12 6.01
C ARG A 248 -3.24 -18.63 4.59
N PRO A 249 -2.75 -17.39 4.42
CA PRO A 249 -2.43 -16.89 3.10
C PRO A 249 -1.33 -17.73 2.46
N HIS A 250 -1.47 -17.93 1.15
CA HIS A 250 -0.51 -18.65 0.34
C HIS A 250 -0.40 -17.92 -1.00
N ARG A 251 0.61 -17.05 -1.08
CA ARG A 251 0.99 -16.31 -2.29
C ARG A 251 1.82 -17.23 -3.19
N LEU A 252 1.42 -17.35 -4.44
CA LEU A 252 2.22 -18.07 -5.44
C LEU A 252 3.38 -17.19 -5.92
N PRO A 253 4.57 -17.78 -6.19
CA PRO A 253 5.68 -17.05 -6.78
C PRO A 253 5.30 -16.49 -8.15
N VAL A 254 5.99 -15.43 -8.57
CA VAL A 254 5.84 -14.90 -9.93
C VAL A 254 6.23 -16.00 -10.93
N PRO A 255 5.36 -16.36 -11.89
CA PRO A 255 5.67 -17.35 -12.92
C PRO A 255 6.86 -16.88 -13.78
N GLN A 256 7.86 -17.75 -13.97
CA GLN A 256 9.04 -17.42 -14.78
C GLN A 256 8.89 -17.83 -16.26
N ASP A 257 8.17 -18.91 -16.54
CA ASP A 257 8.02 -19.48 -17.88
C ASP A 257 6.55 -19.37 -18.35
N VAL A 258 6.10 -18.15 -18.64
CA VAL A 258 4.75 -17.88 -19.14
C VAL A 258 4.80 -17.68 -20.65
N GLU A 259 3.86 -18.30 -21.37
CA GLU A 259 3.68 -18.06 -22.80
C GLU A 259 3.21 -16.61 -23.03
N ASP A 260 3.94 -15.87 -23.86
CA ASP A 260 3.58 -14.49 -24.21
C ASP A 260 2.16 -14.42 -24.78
N ALA A 261 1.34 -13.54 -24.23
CA ALA A 261 0.02 -13.29 -24.73
C ALA A 261 0.10 -12.70 -26.15
N PRO A 262 -0.76 -13.14 -27.09
CA PRO A 262 -0.74 -12.61 -28.45
C PRO A 262 -0.83 -11.08 -28.47
N ALA A 263 0.04 -10.44 -29.25
CA ALA A 263 0.05 -9.00 -29.41
C ALA A 263 -1.31 -8.52 -29.98
N MET A 264 -1.92 -7.57 -29.30
CA MET A 264 -3.21 -7.02 -29.72
C MET A 264 -2.97 -5.79 -30.60
N ARG A 265 -3.52 -5.78 -31.81
CA ARG A 265 -3.49 -4.58 -32.66
C ARG A 265 -4.25 -3.45 -31.98
N ASP A 266 -3.78 -2.20 -32.08
CA ASP A 266 -4.39 -1.05 -31.36
C ASP A 266 -5.89 -0.87 -31.64
N VAL A 267 -6.37 -1.14 -32.86
CA VAL A 267 -7.80 -1.09 -33.18
C VAL A 267 -8.60 -2.17 -32.43
N ALA A 268 -8.03 -3.37 -32.26
CA ALA A 268 -8.66 -4.43 -31.48
C ALA A 268 -8.60 -4.12 -29.97
N LEU A 269 -7.48 -3.55 -29.52
CA LEU A 269 -7.33 -3.07 -28.14
C LEU A 269 -8.36 -1.99 -27.82
N GLY A 270 -8.57 -1.01 -28.71
CA GLY A 270 -9.59 0.01 -28.53
C GLY A 270 -11.01 -0.55 -28.39
N LYS A 271 -11.35 -1.60 -29.13
CA LYS A 271 -12.64 -2.31 -28.97
C LYS A 271 -12.74 -2.99 -27.60
N HIS A 272 -11.70 -3.71 -27.21
CA HIS A 272 -11.64 -4.36 -25.90
C HIS A 272 -11.77 -3.35 -24.74
N LEU A 273 -11.09 -2.20 -24.85
CA LEU A 273 -11.19 -1.13 -23.86
C LEU A 273 -12.63 -0.58 -23.75
N VAL A 274 -13.32 -0.39 -24.88
CA VAL A 274 -14.72 0.04 -24.89
C VAL A 274 -15.65 -1.02 -24.30
N GLU A 275 -15.37 -2.31 -24.48
CA GLU A 275 -16.12 -3.39 -23.81
C GLU A 275 -15.97 -3.34 -22.28
N VAL A 276 -14.77 -3.00 -21.78
CA VAL A 276 -14.45 -3.02 -20.35
C VAL A 276 -14.90 -1.75 -19.61
N PHE A 277 -14.74 -0.58 -20.25
CA PHE A 277 -14.95 0.75 -19.64
C PHE A 277 -16.15 1.52 -20.21
N GLY A 278 -16.77 1.01 -21.29
CA GLY A 278 -17.80 1.73 -22.03
C GLY A 278 -17.23 2.77 -23.00
N PRO A 279 -18.02 3.25 -23.97
CA PRO A 279 -17.55 4.20 -24.98
C PRO A 279 -17.15 5.56 -24.40
N GLU A 280 -17.92 6.05 -23.42
CA GLU A 280 -17.66 7.31 -22.71
C GLU A 280 -16.48 7.23 -21.73
N GLY A 281 -16.06 6.01 -21.38
CA GLY A 281 -14.93 5.77 -20.48
C GLY A 281 -13.58 5.79 -21.17
N ILE A 282 -13.52 5.99 -22.49
CA ILE A 282 -12.30 5.97 -23.29
C ILE A 282 -12.05 7.34 -23.94
N GLN A 283 -10.90 7.92 -23.64
CA GLN A 283 -10.42 9.15 -24.24
C GLN A 283 -9.45 8.83 -25.37
N ARG A 284 -9.71 9.39 -26.56
CA ARG A 284 -8.78 9.38 -27.70
C ARG A 284 -8.39 10.83 -28.00
N PRO A 285 -7.14 11.24 -27.74
CA PRO A 285 -6.70 12.58 -28.07
C PRO A 285 -6.80 12.82 -29.59
N ALA A 286 -7.22 14.02 -29.98
CA ALA A 286 -7.17 14.41 -31.37
C ALA A 286 -5.70 14.51 -31.83
N PRO A 287 -5.42 14.35 -33.14
CA PRO A 287 -4.06 14.52 -33.66
C PRO A 287 -3.41 15.86 -33.27
N ASP A 288 -4.22 16.92 -33.18
CA ASP A 288 -3.78 18.26 -32.78
C ASP A 288 -3.40 18.33 -31.30
N ASP A 289 -4.09 17.61 -30.41
CA ASP A 289 -3.80 17.57 -28.96
C ASP A 289 -2.43 16.95 -28.68
N LEU A 290 -2.02 15.97 -29.48
CA LEU A 290 -0.72 15.33 -29.37
C LEU A 290 0.42 16.26 -29.81
N GLY A 291 0.10 17.32 -30.56
CA GLY A 291 1.01 18.37 -31.00
C GLY A 291 2.37 17.86 -31.46
N ALA A 292 3.41 18.61 -31.07
CA ALA A 292 4.82 18.29 -31.31
C ALA A 292 5.45 17.40 -30.22
N ALA A 293 4.64 16.78 -29.34
CA ALA A 293 5.18 15.90 -28.31
C ALA A 293 6.02 14.78 -28.96
N PRO A 294 7.24 14.49 -28.44
CA PRO A 294 8.18 13.56 -29.04
C PRO A 294 7.80 12.08 -28.81
N LEU A 295 6.50 11.77 -28.84
CA LEU A 295 5.96 10.43 -28.61
C LEU A 295 6.42 9.45 -29.70
N PRO A 296 6.90 8.24 -29.33
CA PRO A 296 7.19 7.18 -30.29
C PRO A 296 5.96 6.83 -31.13
N GLU A 297 6.16 6.42 -32.38
CA GLU A 297 5.05 6.14 -33.32
C GLU A 297 4.09 5.08 -32.76
N SER A 298 4.61 4.02 -32.14
CA SER A 298 3.79 2.99 -31.47
C SER A 298 2.88 3.59 -30.40
N THR A 299 3.41 4.50 -29.57
CA THR A 299 2.64 5.18 -28.52
C THR A 299 1.57 6.09 -29.12
N ARG A 300 1.92 6.83 -30.18
CA ARG A 300 0.99 7.71 -30.90
C ARG A 300 -0.16 6.92 -31.53
N ASN A 301 0.14 5.75 -32.11
CA ASN A 301 -0.86 4.84 -32.67
C ASN A 301 -1.78 4.28 -31.59
N THR A 302 -1.25 3.82 -30.45
CA THR A 302 -2.06 3.36 -29.33
C THR A 302 -2.98 4.47 -28.80
N LEU A 303 -2.48 5.69 -28.60
CA LEU A 303 -3.30 6.82 -28.13
C LEU A 303 -4.46 7.13 -29.09
N THR A 304 -4.20 7.16 -30.39
CA THR A 304 -5.20 7.56 -31.39
C THR A 304 -6.18 6.45 -31.74
N LEU A 305 -5.73 5.19 -31.83
CA LEU A 305 -6.56 4.05 -32.24
C LEU A 305 -7.19 3.34 -31.05
N ALA A 306 -6.41 3.03 -30.00
CA ALA A 306 -6.92 2.36 -28.81
C ALA A 306 -7.58 3.35 -27.84
N GLY A 307 -6.87 4.43 -27.51
CA GLY A 307 -7.25 5.40 -26.48
C GLY A 307 -6.73 5.04 -25.09
N LEU A 308 -6.99 5.93 -24.13
CA LEU A 308 -6.74 5.73 -22.70
C LEU A 308 -8.08 5.59 -21.96
N PRO A 309 -8.18 4.72 -20.93
CA PRO A 309 -9.29 4.82 -20.00
C PRO A 309 -9.25 6.18 -19.29
N THR A 310 -10.38 6.89 -19.24
CA THR A 310 -10.47 8.20 -18.57
C THR A 310 -10.14 8.08 -17.09
N THR A 311 -10.63 7.02 -16.45
CA THR A 311 -10.25 6.66 -15.09
C THR A 311 -10.32 5.15 -14.89
N VAL A 312 -9.35 4.61 -14.17
CA VAL A 312 -9.37 3.31 -13.54
C VAL A 312 -9.22 3.61 -12.04
N PRO A 313 -10.30 3.54 -11.25
CA PRO A 313 -10.28 4.02 -9.87
C PRO A 313 -9.07 3.53 -9.10
N PHE A 314 -8.38 4.46 -8.42
CA PHE A 314 -7.18 4.22 -7.59
C PHE A 314 -5.89 3.89 -8.35
N PHE A 315 -5.93 3.71 -9.67
CA PHE A 315 -4.78 3.23 -10.45
C PHE A 315 -4.41 4.11 -11.62
N PHE A 316 -5.37 4.81 -12.22
CA PHE A 316 -5.09 5.69 -13.35
C PHE A 316 -6.19 6.72 -13.53
N THR A 317 -5.81 7.95 -13.85
CA THR A 317 -6.67 9.01 -14.36
C THR A 317 -5.92 9.70 -15.48
N ALA A 318 -6.52 9.71 -16.67
CA ALA A 318 -5.93 10.36 -17.85
C ALA A 318 -5.95 11.88 -17.71
N ASP A 319 -4.95 12.56 -18.27
CA ASP A 319 -5.00 14.01 -18.42
C ASP A 319 -6.10 14.42 -19.42
N ARG A 320 -6.82 15.51 -19.13
CA ARG A 320 -8.04 15.90 -19.85
C ARG A 320 -7.89 17.28 -20.52
N PRO A 321 -8.28 17.46 -21.80
CA PRO A 321 -8.16 18.75 -22.49
C PRO A 321 -8.88 19.92 -21.80
N GLU A 322 -10.02 19.65 -21.18
CA GLU A 322 -10.83 20.63 -20.45
C GLU A 322 -10.22 21.04 -19.10
N SER A 323 -9.29 20.26 -18.59
CA SER A 323 -8.55 20.53 -17.35
C SER A 323 -7.12 20.00 -17.51
N PRO A 324 -6.31 20.67 -18.35
CA PRO A 324 -4.99 20.19 -18.67
C PRO A 324 -4.09 20.25 -17.42
N PRO A 325 -3.13 19.34 -17.29
CA PRO A 325 -2.18 19.38 -16.18
C PRO A 325 -1.31 20.65 -16.28
N ALA A 326 -0.65 21.00 -15.18
CA ALA A 326 0.39 22.01 -15.20
C ALA A 326 1.45 21.66 -16.26
N GLY A 327 1.73 22.59 -17.19
CA GLY A 327 2.56 22.36 -18.38
C GLY A 327 1.78 22.09 -19.67
N GLY A 328 0.47 21.80 -19.59
CA GLY A 328 -0.39 21.50 -20.75
C GLY A 328 -0.49 20.00 -21.05
N LEU A 329 -1.41 19.64 -21.97
CA LEU A 329 -1.56 18.25 -22.40
C LEU A 329 -0.26 17.70 -23.01
N PHE A 330 0.08 16.45 -22.65
CA PHE A 330 1.30 15.77 -23.11
C PHE A 330 2.58 16.58 -22.88
N THR A 331 2.60 17.40 -21.82
CA THR A 331 3.81 18.06 -21.33
C THR A 331 4.88 17.05 -20.95
N ASP A 332 6.15 17.43 -21.07
CA ASP A 332 7.21 16.65 -20.46
C ASP A 332 7.11 16.69 -18.93
N VAL A 333 7.58 15.62 -18.28
CA VAL A 333 7.48 15.45 -16.83
C VAL A 333 8.29 16.52 -16.10
N ALA A 334 9.45 16.94 -16.62
CA ALA A 334 10.26 17.95 -15.93
C ALA A 334 9.55 19.32 -15.89
N THR A 335 8.92 19.74 -16.98
CA THR A 335 8.10 20.96 -17.02
C THR A 335 6.92 20.86 -16.05
N HIS A 336 6.24 19.72 -16.02
CA HIS A 336 5.15 19.47 -15.08
C HIS A 336 5.62 19.63 -13.62
N LEU A 337 6.68 18.90 -13.23
CA LEU A 337 7.20 18.88 -11.87
C LEU A 337 7.74 20.24 -11.42
N ARG A 338 8.40 21.00 -12.31
CA ARG A 338 8.83 22.38 -12.00
C ARG A 338 7.64 23.29 -11.71
N THR A 339 6.54 23.11 -12.44
CA THR A 339 5.35 23.96 -12.31
C THR A 339 4.54 23.63 -11.05
N THR A 340 4.46 22.35 -10.68
CA THR A 340 3.76 21.90 -9.46
C THR A 340 4.59 22.03 -8.19
N GLY A 341 5.90 22.24 -8.31
CA GLY A 341 6.86 22.21 -7.21
C GLY A 341 7.47 20.82 -7.04
N THR A 342 8.80 20.76 -6.95
CA THR A 342 9.56 19.51 -6.81
C THR A 342 10.88 19.74 -6.05
N GLN A 343 11.39 18.69 -5.42
CA GLN A 343 12.72 18.64 -4.81
C GLN A 343 13.70 17.78 -5.63
N ALA A 344 13.30 17.34 -6.82
CA ALA A 344 14.13 16.55 -7.71
C ALA A 344 15.40 17.34 -8.10
N GLN A 345 16.52 16.62 -8.19
CA GLN A 345 17.79 17.22 -8.60
C GLN A 345 17.74 17.64 -10.08
N GLU A 346 18.48 18.67 -10.46
CA GLU A 346 18.46 19.19 -11.84
C GLU A 346 18.88 18.14 -12.88
N GLN A 347 19.77 17.23 -12.51
CA GLN A 347 20.16 16.08 -13.33
C GLN A 347 18.99 15.11 -13.57
N THR A 348 18.19 14.84 -12.52
CA THR A 348 16.96 14.05 -12.61
C THR A 348 15.96 14.75 -13.52
N LEU A 349 15.74 16.05 -13.34
CA LEU A 349 14.84 16.84 -14.20
C LEU A 349 15.30 16.87 -15.65
N THR A 350 16.61 16.93 -15.91
CA THR A 350 17.16 16.84 -17.27
C THR A 350 16.81 15.50 -17.91
N THR A 351 16.85 14.41 -17.15
CA THR A 351 16.43 13.08 -17.61
C THR A 351 14.92 13.03 -17.86
N LEU A 352 14.12 13.57 -16.93
CA LEU A 352 12.65 13.58 -17.00
C LEU A 352 12.08 14.48 -18.10
N ALA A 353 12.87 15.39 -18.68
CA ALA A 353 12.48 16.13 -19.88
C ALA A 353 12.28 15.21 -21.10
N GLY A 354 12.85 14.00 -21.07
CA GLY A 354 12.63 12.96 -22.07
C GLY A 354 11.39 12.10 -21.85
N TYR A 355 10.54 12.42 -20.86
CA TYR A 355 9.36 11.65 -20.49
C TYR A 355 8.12 12.49 -20.71
N VAL A 356 7.12 11.96 -21.43
CA VAL A 356 5.86 12.66 -21.72
C VAL A 356 4.77 12.14 -20.81
N ARG A 357 4.11 13.05 -20.09
CA ARG A 357 3.03 12.72 -19.16
C ARG A 357 1.76 12.26 -19.91
N LEU A 358 1.10 11.23 -19.36
CA LEU A 358 -0.19 10.70 -19.80
C LEU A 358 -1.32 10.97 -18.80
N GLY A 359 -0.99 11.04 -17.51
CA GLY A 359 -1.96 11.07 -16.43
C GLY A 359 -1.31 10.84 -15.06
N THR A 360 -2.09 10.33 -14.13
CA THR A 360 -1.65 10.04 -12.76
C THR A 360 -2.35 8.81 -12.19
N ASP A 361 -1.72 8.09 -11.27
CA ASP A 361 -2.35 7.05 -10.46
C ASP A 361 -2.91 7.57 -9.12
N GLY A 362 -2.92 8.90 -8.94
CA GLY A 362 -3.43 9.60 -7.77
C GLY A 362 -2.34 10.33 -6.98
N LEU A 363 -1.10 9.86 -7.06
CA LEU A 363 0.05 10.55 -6.45
C LEU A 363 1.24 10.65 -7.41
N TYR A 364 1.49 9.63 -8.23
CA TYR A 364 2.61 9.61 -9.17
C TYR A 364 2.16 10.07 -10.55
N THR A 365 3.10 10.64 -11.30
CA THR A 365 2.88 11.02 -12.71
C THR A 365 3.12 9.80 -13.59
N LEU A 366 2.12 9.39 -14.36
CA LEU A 366 2.26 8.29 -15.31
C LEU A 366 2.72 8.86 -16.65
N ALA A 367 3.85 8.37 -17.16
CA ALA A 367 4.54 8.96 -18.31
C ALA A 367 5.18 7.90 -19.21
N VAL A 368 5.38 8.26 -20.48
CA VAL A 368 6.10 7.46 -21.47
C VAL A 368 7.50 8.00 -21.65
N GLN A 369 8.50 7.14 -21.56
CA GLN A 369 9.87 7.49 -21.90
C GLN A 369 9.99 7.64 -23.42
N CYS A 370 10.25 8.86 -23.88
CA CYS A 370 10.34 9.21 -25.30
C CYS A 370 11.80 9.32 -25.78
N VAL A 371 12.73 9.52 -24.85
CA VAL A 371 14.16 9.60 -25.11
C VAL A 371 14.89 8.62 -24.20
N ALA A 372 15.85 7.89 -24.78
CA ALA A 372 16.74 7.02 -24.02
C ALA A 372 18.19 7.20 -24.50
N PRO A 373 19.19 6.91 -23.65
CA PRO A 373 20.58 6.84 -24.06
C PRO A 373 20.79 5.87 -25.24
N GLU A 374 21.80 6.12 -26.09
CA GLU A 374 22.06 5.31 -27.30
C GLU A 374 22.21 3.81 -27.04
N ASN A 375 22.75 3.43 -25.87
CA ASN A 375 22.92 2.03 -25.48
C ASN A 375 21.64 1.36 -24.95
N ASN A 376 20.58 2.12 -24.66
CA ASN A 376 19.35 1.65 -24.02
C ASN A 376 18.09 2.06 -24.83
N GLN A 377 18.15 2.01 -26.16
CA GLN A 377 17.02 2.37 -27.03
C GLN A 377 15.76 1.53 -26.81
N SER A 378 15.89 0.32 -26.22
CA SER A 378 14.75 -0.53 -25.83
C SER A 378 13.85 0.11 -24.76
N LEU A 379 14.31 1.15 -24.07
CA LEU A 379 13.51 1.89 -23.09
C LEU A 379 12.54 2.89 -23.73
N ILE A 380 12.71 3.22 -25.02
CA ILE A 380 11.80 4.14 -25.70
C ILE A 380 10.41 3.48 -25.83
N GLY A 381 9.37 4.19 -25.37
CA GLY A 381 7.99 3.72 -25.33
C GLY A 381 7.59 3.05 -24.01
N THR A 382 8.53 2.85 -23.09
CA THR A 382 8.23 2.29 -21.75
C THR A 382 7.42 3.28 -20.91
N VAL A 383 6.55 2.73 -20.05
CA VAL A 383 5.67 3.47 -19.15
C VAL A 383 6.24 3.44 -17.73
N TRP A 384 6.26 4.59 -17.08
CA TRP A 384 6.80 4.80 -15.76
C TRP A 384 5.83 5.59 -14.88
N ALA A 385 5.80 5.27 -13.59
CA ALA A 385 5.17 6.08 -12.55
C ALA A 385 6.27 6.90 -11.86
N VAL A 386 6.26 8.22 -12.04
CA VAL A 386 7.30 9.14 -11.54
C VAL A 386 6.80 9.89 -10.31
N GLN A 387 7.56 9.81 -9.22
CA GLN A 387 7.29 10.47 -7.95
C GLN A 387 7.49 11.99 -8.10
N PRO A 388 6.49 12.82 -7.73
CA PRO A 388 6.59 14.26 -7.97
C PRO A 388 7.71 14.97 -7.19
N SER A 389 7.98 14.52 -5.97
CA SER A 389 8.93 15.17 -5.07
C SER A 389 10.39 14.89 -5.43
N SER A 390 10.74 13.63 -5.68
CA SER A 390 12.13 13.18 -5.88
C SER A 390 12.50 13.00 -7.35
N GLY A 391 11.51 12.78 -8.22
CA GLY A 391 11.71 12.33 -9.60
C GLY A 391 12.12 10.86 -9.73
N GLY A 392 12.19 10.11 -8.63
CA GLY A 392 12.33 8.65 -8.67
C GLY A 392 11.10 8.01 -9.32
N GLY A 393 11.23 6.81 -9.88
CA GLY A 393 10.10 6.19 -10.55
C GLY A 393 10.08 4.67 -10.49
N TRP A 394 8.89 4.12 -10.67
CA TRP A 394 8.65 2.69 -10.84
C TRP A 394 8.39 2.38 -12.30
N PHE A 395 9.02 1.32 -12.79
CA PHE A 395 8.67 0.78 -14.09
C PHE A 395 7.26 0.21 -14.03
N VAL A 396 6.49 0.45 -15.10
CA VAL A 396 5.10 0.00 -15.21
C VAL A 396 4.98 -1.04 -16.32
N ASN A 397 5.27 -0.66 -17.57
CA ASN A 397 5.19 -1.59 -18.70
C ASN A 397 6.15 -1.21 -19.83
N ARG A 398 6.48 -2.17 -20.69
CA ARG A 398 7.33 -1.96 -21.88
C ARG A 398 6.71 -1.08 -22.95
N SER A 399 5.39 -0.95 -22.96
CA SER A 399 4.66 -0.17 -23.94
C SER A 399 3.33 0.35 -23.41
N LEU A 400 2.82 1.40 -24.03
CA LEU A 400 1.50 1.93 -23.69
C LEU A 400 0.38 0.91 -23.95
N SER A 401 0.46 0.12 -25.02
CA SER A 401 -0.56 -0.90 -25.34
C SER A 401 -0.59 -2.02 -24.30
N ALA A 402 0.57 -2.44 -23.80
CA ALA A 402 0.66 -3.37 -22.67
C ALA A 402 0.05 -2.74 -21.40
N TYR A 403 0.37 -1.49 -21.08
CA TYR A 403 -0.18 -0.81 -19.92
C TYR A 403 -1.70 -0.73 -19.91
N VAL A 404 -2.32 -0.24 -21.00
CA VAL A 404 -3.79 -0.11 -21.04
C VAL A 404 -4.50 -1.47 -21.10
N ARG A 405 -3.86 -2.50 -21.68
CA ARG A 405 -4.36 -3.88 -21.62
C ARG A 405 -4.33 -4.42 -20.20
N SER A 406 -3.24 -4.18 -19.45
CA SER A 406 -3.11 -4.57 -18.05
C SER A 406 -4.09 -3.84 -17.14
N LEU A 407 -4.37 -2.55 -17.39
CA LEU A 407 -5.43 -1.79 -16.71
C LEU A 407 -6.83 -2.38 -16.95
N ALA A 408 -7.15 -2.76 -18.19
CA ALA A 408 -8.42 -3.39 -18.52
C ALA A 408 -8.60 -4.74 -17.83
N LEU A 409 -7.52 -5.52 -17.75
CA LEU A 409 -7.46 -6.77 -17.02
C LEU A 409 -7.68 -6.53 -15.51
N LEU A 410 -6.96 -5.58 -14.90
CA LEU A 410 -7.11 -5.22 -13.48
C LEU A 410 -8.56 -4.82 -13.15
N ALA A 411 -9.18 -3.97 -13.97
CA ALA A 411 -10.56 -3.52 -13.78
C ALA A 411 -11.55 -4.69 -13.82
N THR A 412 -11.35 -5.64 -14.74
CA THR A 412 -12.21 -6.82 -14.87
C THR A 412 -12.01 -7.79 -13.71
N THR A 413 -10.76 -8.10 -13.36
CA THR A 413 -10.40 -8.97 -12.25
C THR A 413 -10.97 -8.45 -10.92
N ARG A 414 -10.77 -7.16 -10.60
CA ARG A 414 -11.28 -6.59 -9.36
C ARG A 414 -12.81 -6.65 -9.27
N ARG A 415 -13.53 -6.36 -10.36
CA ARG A 415 -15.01 -6.52 -10.38
C ARG A 415 -15.44 -7.95 -10.11
N GLN A 416 -14.72 -8.95 -10.65
CA GLN A 416 -15.02 -10.36 -10.43
C GLN A 416 -14.72 -10.81 -9.00
N MET A 417 -13.67 -10.26 -8.38
CA MET A 417 -13.24 -10.63 -7.02
C MET A 417 -14.22 -10.18 -5.93
N GLN A 418 -15.13 -9.24 -6.21
CA GLN A 418 -16.08 -8.75 -5.21
C GLN A 418 -16.96 -9.87 -4.66
N GLY A 419 -16.88 -10.07 -3.35
CA GLY A 419 -17.64 -11.11 -2.63
C GLY A 419 -17.02 -12.51 -2.68
N MET A 420 -15.85 -12.69 -3.30
CA MET A 420 -15.11 -13.95 -3.24
C MET A 420 -14.56 -14.23 -1.85
N ASP A 421 -14.52 -15.51 -1.46
CA ASP A 421 -13.75 -15.94 -0.29
C ASP A 421 -12.23 -15.91 -0.56
N PRO A 422 -11.37 -16.03 0.46
CA PRO A 422 -9.92 -15.92 0.29
C PRO A 422 -9.29 -16.95 -0.66
N ARG A 423 -9.88 -18.15 -0.83
CA ARG A 423 -9.34 -19.17 -1.74
C ARG A 423 -9.72 -18.86 -3.19
N ALA A 424 -10.97 -18.48 -3.43
CA ALA A 424 -11.43 -18.04 -4.74
C ALA A 424 -10.71 -16.76 -5.19
N ALA A 425 -10.55 -15.80 -4.27
CA ALA A 425 -9.75 -14.60 -4.51
C ALA A 425 -8.28 -14.96 -4.79
N GLY A 426 -7.67 -15.88 -4.04
CA GLY A 426 -6.30 -16.33 -4.28
C GLY A 426 -6.11 -16.92 -5.69
N ALA A 427 -7.07 -17.72 -6.15
CA ALA A 427 -7.05 -18.24 -7.52
C ALA A 427 -7.17 -17.12 -8.58
N ALA A 428 -8.01 -16.11 -8.33
CA ALA A 428 -8.16 -14.96 -9.21
C ALA A 428 -6.88 -14.11 -9.27
N VAL A 429 -6.22 -13.86 -8.13
CA VAL A 429 -4.95 -13.12 -8.07
C VAL A 429 -3.83 -13.90 -8.77
N ALA A 430 -3.77 -15.22 -8.61
CA ALA A 430 -2.82 -16.08 -9.32
C ALA A 430 -2.99 -15.99 -10.84
N ALA A 431 -4.23 -16.13 -11.33
CA ALA A 431 -4.54 -16.02 -12.76
C ALA A 431 -4.27 -14.61 -13.31
N PHE A 432 -4.50 -13.57 -12.50
CA PHE A 432 -4.16 -12.20 -12.84
C PHE A 432 -2.65 -12.00 -12.97
N GLN A 433 -1.87 -12.50 -12.00
CA GLN A 433 -0.41 -12.44 -12.02
C GLN A 433 0.18 -13.14 -13.25
N GLU A 434 -0.32 -14.32 -13.59
CA GLU A 434 0.08 -15.05 -14.80
C GLU A 434 -0.26 -14.26 -16.08
N GLN A 435 -1.45 -13.67 -16.16
CA GLN A 435 -1.84 -12.86 -17.32
C GLN A 435 -1.05 -11.56 -17.45
N ILE A 436 -0.68 -10.91 -16.35
CA ILE A 436 0.22 -9.74 -16.37
C ILE A 436 1.61 -10.16 -16.87
N ALA A 437 2.15 -11.29 -16.39
CA ALA A 437 3.41 -11.84 -16.90
C ALA A 437 3.34 -12.17 -18.41
N ALA A 438 2.23 -12.74 -18.87
CA ALA A 438 2.00 -13.04 -20.29
C ALA A 438 1.88 -11.77 -21.14
N ILE A 439 1.25 -10.71 -20.62
CA ILE A 439 1.16 -9.41 -21.32
C ILE A 439 2.54 -8.75 -21.39
N ASP A 440 3.26 -8.77 -20.27
CA ASP A 440 4.54 -8.10 -20.13
C ASP A 440 5.34 -8.63 -18.92
N SER A 441 6.26 -9.58 -19.15
CA SER A 441 7.07 -10.17 -18.09
C SER A 441 7.97 -9.16 -17.35
N TRP A 442 8.38 -8.06 -18.00
CA TRP A 442 9.14 -6.99 -17.35
C TRP A 442 8.32 -6.24 -16.30
N ALA A 443 6.99 -6.33 -16.34
CA ALA A 443 6.17 -5.69 -15.31
C ALA A 443 6.36 -6.33 -13.93
N LEU A 444 6.88 -7.57 -13.87
CA LEU A 444 7.01 -8.40 -12.67
C LEU A 444 8.43 -8.93 -12.41
N ASP A 445 9.42 -8.48 -13.18
CA ASP A 445 10.81 -8.96 -13.04
C ASP A 445 11.55 -8.37 -11.82
N ASP A 446 11.03 -7.27 -11.26
CA ASP A 446 11.50 -6.63 -10.04
C ASP A 446 10.35 -6.42 -9.05
N GLU A 447 10.60 -6.66 -7.75
CA GLU A 447 9.59 -6.53 -6.68
C GLU A 447 9.15 -5.08 -6.45
N GLY A 448 9.94 -4.10 -6.88
CA GLY A 448 9.67 -2.67 -6.83
C GLY A 448 8.92 -2.12 -8.04
N ASN A 449 8.63 -2.95 -9.06
CA ASN A 449 7.81 -2.52 -10.19
C ASN A 449 6.36 -2.23 -9.76
N TRP A 450 5.71 -1.33 -10.49
CA TRP A 450 4.37 -0.85 -10.15
C TRP A 450 3.35 -2.00 -10.06
N TRP A 451 3.38 -2.94 -11.01
CA TRP A 451 2.49 -4.10 -11.00
C TRP A 451 2.84 -5.12 -9.93
N SER A 452 4.13 -5.33 -9.62
CA SER A 452 4.56 -6.17 -8.49
C SER A 452 3.96 -5.68 -7.18
N LEU A 453 4.00 -4.36 -6.93
CA LEU A 453 3.42 -3.73 -5.75
C LEU A 453 1.88 -3.83 -5.71
N VAL A 454 1.20 -3.68 -6.86
CA VAL A 454 -0.27 -3.86 -6.94
C VAL A 454 -0.66 -5.30 -6.63
N ILE A 455 0.01 -6.27 -7.25
CA ILE A 455 -0.30 -7.70 -7.09
C ILE A 455 0.03 -8.18 -5.68
N GLU A 456 1.12 -7.72 -5.08
CA GLU A 456 1.44 -8.01 -3.68
C GLU A 456 0.32 -7.53 -2.74
N GLN A 457 -0.18 -6.32 -2.94
CA GLN A 457 -1.30 -5.80 -2.14
C GLN A 457 -2.61 -6.59 -2.35
N MET A 458 -2.87 -7.06 -3.57
CA MET A 458 -3.98 -7.98 -3.85
C MET A 458 -3.80 -9.32 -3.13
N TRP A 459 -2.58 -9.87 -3.10
CA TRP A 459 -2.25 -11.05 -2.31
C TRP A 459 -2.45 -10.82 -0.81
N HIS A 460 -2.25 -9.61 -0.31
CA HIS A 460 -2.53 -9.27 1.09
C HIS A 460 -4.03 -9.04 1.37
N GLY A 461 -4.89 -9.08 0.34
CA GLY A 461 -6.34 -8.92 0.46
C GLY A 461 -6.78 -7.46 0.64
N LEU A 462 -5.95 -6.50 0.22
CA LEU A 462 -6.19 -5.08 0.50
C LEU A 462 -7.26 -4.44 -0.39
N PHE A 463 -7.46 -4.93 -1.62
CA PHE A 463 -8.40 -4.36 -2.58
C PHE A 463 -8.73 -5.24 -3.81
#